data_AF-A0A9E7C6A5-F1
#
_entry.id   AF-A0A9E7C6A5-F1
#
_cell.length_a   1.000
_cell.length_b   1.000
_cell.length_c   1.000
_cell.angle_alpha   90.00
_cell.angle_beta   90.00
_cell.angle_gamma   90.00
#
_symmetry.space_group_name_H-M   'P 1'
#
loop_
_entity.id
_entity.type
_entity.pdbx_description
1 polymer ?
#
loop_
_entity_poly.entity_id
_entity_poly.type
_entity_poly.pdbx_seq_one_letter_code
_entity_poly.pdbx_strand_id
1 'polypeptide(L)'
;MWSNGLTAHPAGDEVGAPVVASYRAIYTRRDGRVVAVAPLDVADLHDQATSFNADNMHDLCLPRRPRGARLTGVTIGGGLIQDPNGDPNSAQTFTIPRPG
;
A
#
# COMPACT_ATOMS: atom_id res chain seq x y z
N MET A 1 4.06 -12.18 -20.88
CA MET A 1 4.41 -10.77 -20.59
C MET A 1 3.46 -10.34 -19.50
N TRP A 2 3.92 -10.24 -18.26
CA TRP A 2 3.07 -9.69 -17.20
C TRP A 2 3.12 -8.17 -17.34
N SER A 3 1.97 -7.62 -17.71
CA SER A 3 1.66 -6.20 -17.62
C SER A 3 1.49 -5.91 -16.14
N ASN A 4 2.20 -4.91 -15.63
CA ASN A 4 1.71 -4.08 -14.53
C ASN A 4 1.29 -4.77 -13.22
N GLY A 5 2.22 -4.95 -12.29
CA GLY A 5 1.85 -5.38 -10.95
C GLY A 5 3.10 -5.64 -10.13
N LEU A 6 3.09 -5.23 -8.86
CA LEU A 6 4.15 -5.56 -7.91
C LEU A 6 4.40 -7.08 -7.93
N THR A 7 5.58 -7.54 -7.55
CA THR A 7 5.82 -8.98 -7.28
C THR A 7 6.39 -9.17 -5.89
N ALA A 8 6.19 -10.36 -5.31
CA ALA A 8 6.65 -10.67 -3.97
C ALA A 8 8.17 -10.80 -3.98
N HIS A 9 8.89 -10.00 -3.19
CA HIS A 9 10.34 -10.16 -3.08
C HIS A 9 10.70 -11.32 -2.12
N PRO A 10 11.70 -12.17 -2.43
CA PRO A 10 12.53 -12.21 -3.65
C PRO A 10 11.99 -13.15 -4.75
N ALA A 11 10.91 -13.90 -4.47
CA ALA A 11 10.50 -15.04 -5.29
C ALA A 11 9.79 -14.66 -6.60
N GLY A 12 9.27 -13.44 -6.71
CA GLY A 12 8.52 -12.98 -7.89
C GLY A 12 7.08 -13.48 -7.96
N ASP A 13 6.57 -14.11 -6.91
CA ASP A 13 5.21 -14.69 -6.85
C ASP A 13 4.10 -13.62 -6.74
N GLU A 14 2.85 -14.03 -7.01
CA GLU A 14 1.64 -13.22 -6.84
C GLU A 14 1.55 -12.65 -5.41
N VAL A 15 1.36 -11.33 -5.31
CA VAL A 15 1.85 -10.51 -4.19
C VAL A 15 0.98 -10.46 -2.94
N GLY A 16 -0.02 -11.31 -2.79
CA GLY A 16 -1.06 -11.13 -1.76
C GLY A 16 -0.50 -10.89 -0.35
N ALA A 17 0.30 -11.82 0.19
CA ALA A 17 0.78 -11.72 1.56
C ALA A 17 1.89 -10.66 1.77
N PRO A 18 2.93 -10.54 0.90
CA PRO A 18 3.99 -9.54 1.09
C PRO A 18 3.52 -8.09 0.88
N VAL A 19 2.57 -7.84 -0.03
CA VAL A 19 1.93 -6.52 -0.16
C VAL A 19 1.13 -6.21 1.09
N VAL A 20 0.24 -7.10 1.56
CA VAL A 20 -0.50 -6.86 2.80
C VAL A 20 0.45 -6.59 3.99
N ALA A 21 1.59 -7.29 4.04
CA ALA A 21 2.61 -7.08 5.06
C ALA A 21 3.31 -5.71 4.95
N SER A 22 3.46 -5.13 3.76
CA SER A 22 4.18 -3.87 3.53
C SER A 22 3.35 -2.63 3.87
N TYR A 23 2.04 -2.64 3.61
CA TYR A 23 1.19 -1.46 3.80
C TYR A 23 0.72 -1.28 5.24
N ARG A 24 0.73 -0.04 5.73
CA ARG A 24 -0.03 0.36 6.93
C ARG A 24 -0.82 1.62 6.67
N ALA A 25 -2.11 1.59 6.98
CA ALA A 25 -2.93 2.79 7.10
C ALA A 25 -2.72 3.42 8.47
N ILE A 26 -2.38 4.70 8.50
CA ILE A 26 -2.08 5.44 9.73
C ILE A 26 -3.30 6.28 10.11
N TYR A 27 -3.91 5.94 11.25
CA TYR A 27 -5.07 6.64 11.80
C TYR A 27 -4.68 7.46 13.01
N THR A 28 -5.09 8.73 13.07
CA THR A 28 -4.94 9.58 14.25
C THR A 28 -6.28 9.81 14.93
N ARG A 29 -6.36 9.51 16.22
CA ARG A 29 -7.52 9.75 17.08
C ARG A 29 -7.59 11.22 17.54
N ARG A 30 -8.74 11.64 18.06
CA ARG A 30 -8.94 13.00 18.60
C ARG A 30 -8.03 13.35 19.78
N ASP A 31 -7.61 12.34 20.53
CA ASP A 31 -6.65 12.46 21.65
C ASP A 31 -5.19 12.57 21.16
N GLY A 32 -4.95 12.59 19.85
CA GLY A 32 -3.62 12.63 19.24
C GLY A 32 -2.95 11.26 19.10
N ARG A 33 -3.55 10.17 19.61
CA ARG A 33 -2.97 8.84 19.50
C ARG A 33 -2.99 8.34 18.07
N VAL A 34 -1.84 7.84 17.62
CA VAL A 34 -1.66 7.19 16.31
C VAL A 34 -1.91 5.69 16.41
N VAL A 35 -2.59 5.14 15.41
CA VAL A 35 -2.88 3.72 15.25
C VAL A 35 -2.49 3.32 13.83
N ALA A 36 -1.50 2.44 13.71
CA ALA A 36 -1.16 1.81 12.43
C ALA A 36 -2.00 0.55 12.23
N VAL A 37 -2.62 0.41 11.06
CA VAL A 37 -3.53 -0.69 10.73
C VAL A 37 -3.03 -1.35 9.46
N ALA A 38 -2.77 -2.67 9.52
CA ALA A 38 -2.52 -3.45 8.32
C ALA A 38 -3.82 -3.65 7.53
N PRO A 39 -3.79 -3.60 6.19
CA PRO A 39 -4.92 -4.02 5.39
C PRO A 39 -5.25 -5.49 5.61
N LEU A 40 -6.50 -5.86 5.38
CA LEU A 40 -6.95 -7.25 5.28
C LEU A 40 -6.56 -7.85 3.93
N ASP A 41 -6.62 -7.03 2.89
CA ASP A 41 -6.30 -7.40 1.52
C ASP A 41 -5.89 -6.15 0.73
N VAL A 42 -5.19 -6.35 -0.38
CA VAL A 42 -4.82 -5.27 -1.32
C VAL A 42 -5.19 -5.70 -2.72
N ALA A 43 -6.09 -4.95 -3.34
CA ALA A 43 -6.48 -5.16 -4.72
C ALA A 43 -5.65 -4.24 -5.63
N ASP A 44 -5.16 -4.79 -6.72
CA ASP A 44 -4.55 -4.02 -7.79
C ASP A 44 -5.66 -3.41 -8.66
N LEU A 45 -5.70 -2.09 -8.78
CA LEU A 45 -6.66 -1.41 -9.65
C LEU A 45 -6.05 -1.31 -11.04
N HIS A 46 -6.27 -2.37 -11.82
CA HIS A 46 -5.92 -2.41 -13.22
C HIS A 46 -6.67 -1.31 -14.00
N ASP A 47 -6.03 -0.15 -14.16
CA ASP A 47 -6.56 0.93 -14.98
C ASP A 47 -5.54 1.31 -16.06
N GLN A 48 -5.93 1.03 -17.31
CA GLN A 48 -5.31 1.41 -18.59
C GLN A 48 -4.08 0.62 -19.06
N ALA A 49 -4.34 -0.44 -19.85
CA ALA A 49 -3.37 -1.23 -20.61
C ALA A 49 -2.65 -0.48 -21.77
N THR A 50 -2.67 0.86 -21.81
CA THR A 50 -2.24 1.63 -22.99
C THR A 50 -0.99 2.48 -22.81
N SER A 51 -0.44 2.62 -21.60
CA SER A 51 0.83 3.34 -21.40
C SER A 51 1.82 2.59 -20.49
N PHE A 52 3.09 2.66 -20.89
CA PHE A 52 4.22 2.22 -20.09
C PHE A 52 4.28 3.14 -18.85
N ASN A 53 4.08 2.58 -17.65
CA ASN A 53 3.98 3.28 -16.35
C ASN A 53 2.61 3.86 -15.94
N ALA A 54 1.49 3.44 -16.54
CA ALA A 54 0.15 3.87 -16.09
C ALA A 54 -0.30 3.27 -14.75
N ASP A 55 0.35 2.21 -14.28
CA ASP A 55 -0.26 1.28 -13.34
C ASP A 55 0.52 1.20 -12.04
N ASN A 56 -0.05 1.73 -10.96
CA ASN A 56 0.44 1.62 -9.57
C ASN A 56 -0.68 1.91 -8.54
N MET A 57 -1.94 1.96 -8.95
CA MET A 57 -3.05 2.24 -8.03
C MET A 57 -3.48 0.97 -7.32
N HIS A 58 -3.45 1.00 -5.99
CA HIS A 58 -3.84 -0.14 -5.17
C HIS A 58 -4.94 0.27 -4.21
N ASP A 59 -6.02 -0.52 -4.14
CA ASP A 59 -7.05 -0.37 -3.12
C ASP A 59 -6.69 -1.20 -1.90
N LEU A 60 -6.62 -0.53 -0.75
CA LEU A 60 -6.42 -1.18 0.54
C LEU A 60 -7.78 -1.55 1.13
N CYS A 61 -8.06 -2.85 1.23
CA CYS A 61 -9.18 -3.35 2.00
C CYS A 61 -8.83 -3.25 3.49
N LEU A 62 -9.29 -2.20 4.17
CA LEU A 62 -8.95 -1.96 5.58
C LEU A 62 -9.99 -2.59 6.52
N PRO A 63 -9.57 -3.08 7.71
CA PRO A 63 -10.52 -3.46 8.74
C PRO A 63 -11.28 -2.21 9.23
N ARG A 64 -12.31 -2.44 10.04
CA ARG A 64 -13.17 -1.36 10.55
C ARG A 64 -12.33 -0.24 11.18
N ARG A 65 -12.50 0.98 10.64
CA ARG A 65 -11.84 2.20 11.12
C ARG A 65 -11.96 2.33 12.66
N PRO A 66 -10.86 2.60 13.39
CA PRO A 66 -10.92 2.87 14.82
C PRO A 66 -11.87 4.02 15.15
N ARG A 67 -12.69 3.86 16.19
CA ARG A 67 -13.70 4.88 16.56
C ARG A 67 -13.04 6.23 16.85
N GLY A 68 -13.56 7.27 16.20
CA GLY A 68 -13.10 8.65 16.36
C GLY A 68 -11.75 8.94 15.71
N ALA A 69 -11.16 8.00 14.96
CA ALA A 69 -9.91 8.21 14.25
C ALA A 69 -10.13 8.67 12.81
N ARG A 70 -9.17 9.44 12.28
CA ARG A 70 -9.10 9.87 10.88
C ARG A 70 -7.87 9.27 10.23
N LEU A 71 -7.97 8.90 8.96
CA LEU A 71 -6.80 8.48 8.19
C LEU A 71 -5.92 9.72 8.00
N THR A 72 -4.64 9.61 8.35
CA THR A 72 -3.67 10.70 8.30
C THR A 72 -2.43 10.34 7.49
N GLY A 73 -2.29 9.09 7.06
CA GLY A 73 -1.21 8.69 6.19
C GLY A 73 -1.24 7.21 5.83
N VAL A 74 -0.29 6.83 5.01
CA VAL A 74 -0.01 5.44 4.60
C VAL A 74 1.51 5.25 4.63
N THR A 75 1.97 4.11 5.14
CA THR A 75 3.38 3.71 5.03
C THR A 75 3.50 2.42 4.23
N ILE A 76 4.57 2.29 3.46
CA ILE A 76 4.94 1.07 2.75
C ILE A 76 6.33 0.66 3.25
N GLY A 77 6.44 -0.53 3.82
CA GLY A 77 7.74 -1.11 4.22
C GLY A 77 8.62 -1.40 3.00
N GLY A 78 9.92 -1.14 3.11
CA GLY A 78 10.89 -1.42 2.05
C GLY A 78 11.32 -2.89 2.00
N GLY A 79 11.76 -3.37 0.84
CA GLY A 79 12.31 -4.72 0.64
C GLY A 79 11.28 -5.85 0.67
N LEU A 80 9.99 -5.53 0.59
CA LEU A 80 8.89 -6.51 0.67
C LEU A 80 8.21 -6.74 -0.68
N ILE A 81 8.33 -5.78 -1.59
CA ILE A 81 7.81 -5.81 -2.94
C ILE A 81 8.92 -5.36 -3.89
N GLN A 82 8.90 -5.82 -5.13
CA GLN A 82 9.90 -5.46 -6.14
C GLN A 82 9.24 -4.99 -7.44
N ASP A 83 9.97 -4.18 -8.19
CA ASP A 83 9.58 -3.74 -9.53
C ASP A 83 9.78 -4.87 -10.56
N PRO A 84 9.38 -4.68 -11.83
CA PRO A 84 9.58 -5.68 -12.88
C PRO A 84 11.04 -6.05 -13.18
N ASN A 85 12.01 -5.24 -12.76
CA ASN A 85 13.44 -5.52 -12.90
C ASN A 85 13.98 -6.35 -11.71
N GLY A 86 13.16 -6.60 -10.69
CA GLY A 86 13.54 -7.26 -9.45
C GLY A 86 14.15 -6.32 -8.42
N ASP A 87 14.08 -5.00 -8.64
CA ASP A 87 14.61 -4.03 -7.68
C ASP A 87 13.63 -3.90 -6.49
N PRO A 88 14.10 -4.11 -5.24
CA PRO A 88 13.24 -4.00 -4.07
C PRO A 88 12.78 -2.55 -3.87
N ASN A 89 11.54 -2.38 -3.42
CA ASN A 89 11.01 -1.06 -3.12
C ASN A 89 11.74 -0.41 -1.94
N SER A 90 11.88 0.91 -2.02
CA SER A 90 12.23 1.72 -0.85
C SER A 90 11.05 1.84 0.12
N ALA A 91 11.35 2.05 1.40
CA ALA A 91 10.33 2.40 2.37
C ALA A 91 9.73 3.78 2.02
N GLN A 92 8.41 3.90 2.07
CA GLN A 92 7.69 5.11 1.67
C GLN A 92 6.72 5.55 2.76
N THR A 93 6.53 6.85 2.90
CA THR A 93 5.56 7.46 3.83
C THR A 93 4.80 8.55 3.12
N PHE A 94 3.47 8.41 3.12
CA PHE A 94 2.53 9.38 2.57
C PHE A 94 1.74 10.00 3.71
N THR A 95 1.67 11.33 3.75
CA THR A 95 0.87 12.06 4.74
C THR A 95 -0.35 12.64 4.05
N ILE A 96 -1.52 12.43 4.64
CA ILE A 96 -2.76 13.04 4.16
C ILE A 96 -2.94 14.35 4.93
N PRO A 97 -2.95 15.51 4.25
CA PRO A 97 -3.19 16.79 4.90
C PRO A 97 -4.55 16.80 5.60
N ARG A 98 -4.63 17.49 6.75
CA ARG A 98 -5.95 17.72 7.34
C ARG A 98 -6.74 18.63 6.39
N PRO A 99 -8.02 18.32 6.09
CA PRO A 99 -8.87 19.30 5.43
C PRO A 99 -8.93 20.54 6.33
N GLY A 100 -8.63 21.69 5.71
CA GLY A 100 -8.70 23.01 6.34
C GLY A 100 -10.11 23.45 6.67
#